data_AF-A0A223KKH7-F1
#
_entry.id   AF-A0A223KKH7-F1
#
_cell.length_a   1.000
_cell.length_b   1.000
_cell.length_c   1.000
_cell.angle_alpha   90.00
_cell.angle_beta   90.00
_cell.angle_gamma   90.00
#
_symmetry.space_group_name_H-M   'P 1'
#
loop_
_entity.id
_entity.type
_entity.pdbx_description
1 polymer ?
#
loop_
_entity_poly.entity_id
_entity_poly.type
_entity_poly.pdbx_seq_one_letter_code
_entity_poly.pdbx_strand_id
1 'polypeptide(L)'
;MSNNKRLSIKGMLSLEDFIKYNKYHLNKTVTIYFIICFFILFAIIQGPLSGDLFFIIIFAGIPSLIISSLLFLFAKTVNKQRAIKEFNSDQLIKKETMYSFSSEGIEQKYS
;
A
#
# COMPACT_ATOMS: atom_id res chain seq x y z
N MET A 1 -12.87 -17.38 -45.05
CA MET A 1 -12.20 -16.12 -44.69
C MET A 1 -12.20 -15.98 -43.17
N SER A 2 -11.13 -16.38 -42.49
CA SER A 2 -10.97 -16.21 -41.06
C SER A 2 -10.47 -14.79 -40.78
N ASN A 3 -11.35 -13.94 -40.26
CA ASN A 3 -10.96 -12.63 -39.76
C ASN A 3 -10.04 -12.81 -38.55
N ASN A 4 -8.72 -12.78 -38.76
CA ASN A 4 -7.73 -12.65 -37.68
C ASN A 4 -7.87 -11.24 -37.06
N LYS A 5 -8.86 -11.09 -36.18
CA LYS A 5 -9.07 -9.88 -35.39
C LYS A 5 -7.93 -9.76 -34.38
N ARG A 6 -6.84 -9.10 -34.77
CA ARG A 6 -5.84 -8.58 -33.83
C ARG A 6 -6.45 -7.40 -33.08
N LEU A 7 -6.58 -7.52 -31.77
CA LEU A 7 -6.99 -6.43 -30.90
C LEU A 7 -5.72 -5.81 -30.30
N SER A 8 -5.46 -4.54 -30.61
CA SER A 8 -4.33 -3.80 -30.06
C SER A 8 -4.84 -2.77 -29.07
N ILE A 9 -4.47 -2.90 -27.81
CA ILE A 9 -4.80 -1.94 -26.75
C ILE A 9 -3.53 -1.17 -26.42
N LYS A 10 -3.62 0.17 -26.48
CA LYS A 10 -2.58 1.09 -26.02
C LYS A 10 -3.01 1.69 -24.70
N GLY A 11 -2.11 1.70 -23.73
CA GLY A 11 -2.34 2.33 -22.45
C GLY A 11 -1.04 2.78 -21.81
N MET A 12 -1.09 3.94 -21.18
CA MET A 12 -0.05 4.43 -20.29
C MET A 12 -0.52 4.19 -18.85
N LEU A 13 0.37 3.69 -17.99
CA LEU A 13 0.05 3.56 -16.58
C LEU A 13 -0.06 4.96 -15.97
N SER A 14 -1.25 5.34 -15.52
CA SER A 14 -1.44 6.62 -14.84
C SER A 14 -0.82 6.58 -13.43
N LEU A 15 -0.41 7.74 -12.91
CA LEU A 15 0.04 7.85 -11.53
C LEU A 15 -1.05 7.40 -10.54
N GLU A 16 -2.31 7.66 -10.86
CA GLU A 16 -3.46 7.29 -10.02
C GLU A 16 -3.61 5.78 -9.91
N ASP A 17 -3.48 5.05 -11.02
CA ASP A 17 -3.52 3.59 -11.06
C ASP A 17 -2.34 2.98 -10.29
N PHE A 18 -1.14 3.56 -10.47
CA PHE A 18 0.05 3.13 -9.73
C PHE A 18 -0.13 3.30 -8.21
N ILE A 19 -0.58 4.47 -7.76
CA ILE A 19 -0.85 4.74 -6.34
C ILE A 19 -1.94 3.81 -5.80
N LYS A 20 -3.01 3.57 -6.58
CA LYS A 20 -4.12 2.72 -6.19
C LYS A 20 -3.68 1.27 -5.99
N TYR A 21 -2.87 0.74 -6.92
CA TYR A 21 -2.31 -0.60 -6.81
C TYR A 21 -1.35 -0.71 -5.62
N ASN A 22 -0.44 0.26 -5.45
CA ASN A 22 0.49 0.27 -4.32
C ASN A 22 -0.25 0.35 -2.98
N LYS A 23 -1.33 1.14 -2.89
CA LYS A 23 -2.19 1.22 -1.70
C LYS A 23 -2.82 -0.12 -1.37
N TYR A 24 -3.27 -0.88 -2.36
CA TYR A 24 -3.88 -2.20 -2.13
C TYR A 24 -2.90 -3.18 -1.50
N HIS A 25 -1.67 -3.26 -2.04
CA HIS A 25 -0.62 -4.12 -1.50
C HIS A 25 -0.12 -3.66 -0.13
N LEU A 26 0.08 -2.36 0.05
CA LEU A 26 0.64 -1.83 1.30
C LEU A 26 -0.38 -1.77 2.44
N ASN A 27 -1.68 -1.67 2.16
CA ASN A 27 -2.69 -1.59 3.21
C ASN A 27 -2.62 -2.76 4.21
N LYS A 28 -2.43 -4.00 3.71
CA LYS A 28 -2.32 -5.18 4.58
C LYS A 28 -1.09 -5.08 5.49
N THR A 29 0.05 -4.69 4.93
CA THR A 29 1.31 -4.52 5.67
C THR A 29 1.19 -3.41 6.72
N VAL A 30 0.61 -2.27 6.35
CA VAL A 30 0.44 -1.13 7.26
C VAL A 30 -0.56 -1.46 8.38
N THR A 31 -1.61 -2.25 8.11
CA THR A 31 -2.52 -2.73 9.16
C THR A 31 -1.84 -3.68 10.13
N ILE A 32 -1.03 -4.64 9.64
CA ILE A 32 -0.25 -5.53 10.50
C ILE A 32 0.73 -4.72 11.36
N TYR A 33 1.41 -3.74 10.75
CA TYR A 33 2.30 -2.82 11.46
C TYR A 33 1.58 -2.07 12.58
N PHE A 34 0.36 -1.56 12.33
CA PHE A 34 -0.45 -0.90 13.35
C PHE A 34 -0.74 -1.82 14.55
N ILE A 35 -1.15 -3.07 14.30
CA ILE A 35 -1.46 -4.04 15.36
C ILE A 35 -0.20 -4.30 16.20
N ILE A 36 0.94 -4.54 15.56
CA ILE A 36 2.22 -4.77 16.23
C ILE A 36 2.62 -3.55 17.07
N CYS A 37 2.56 -2.34 16.49
CA CYS A 37 2.88 -1.11 17.22
C CYS A 37 1.95 -0.90 18.42
N PHE A 38 0.65 -1.16 18.27
CA PHE A 38 -0.30 -1.06 19.37
C PHE A 38 0.10 -1.98 20.54
N PHE A 39 0.36 -3.26 20.27
CA PHE A 39 0.73 -4.21 21.34
C PHE A 39 2.08 -3.89 21.97
N ILE A 40 3.07 -3.44 21.19
CA ILE A 40 4.36 -3.02 21.72
C ILE A 40 4.19 -1.80 22.64
N LEU A 41 3.46 -0.78 22.20
CA LEU A 41 3.21 0.42 23.00
C LEU A 41 2.41 0.07 24.25
N PHE A 42 1.41 -0.79 24.12
CA PHE A 42 0.63 -1.26 25.25
C PHE A 42 1.50 -1.98 26.28
N ALA A 43 2.39 -2.87 25.84
CA ALA A 43 3.32 -3.58 26.71
C ALA A 43 4.29 -2.63 27.44
N ILE A 44 4.77 -1.60 26.75
CA ILE A 44 5.66 -0.57 27.34
C ILE A 44 4.92 0.26 28.37
N ILE A 45 3.72 0.76 28.05
CA ILE A 45 2.96 1.67 28.92
C ILE A 45 2.34 0.94 30.10
N GLN A 46 1.92 -0.32 29.95
CA GLN A 46 1.37 -1.10 31.05
C GLN A 46 2.43 -1.55 32.06
N GLY A 47 3.69 -1.71 31.65
CA GLY A 47 4.77 -2.25 32.49
C GLY A 47 4.92 -1.60 33.87
N PRO A 48 4.91 -0.25 33.99
CA PRO A 48 4.98 0.44 35.28
C PRO A 48 3.64 0.53 36.02
N LEU A 49 2.52 0.13 35.39
CA LEU A 49 1.19 0.22 36.01
C LEU A 49 0.92 -1.05 36.84
N SER A 50 0.52 -0.84 38.08
CA SER A 50 0.03 -1.90 38.97
C SER A 50 -1.36 -1.54 39.47
N GLY A 51 -2.27 -2.50 39.52
CA GLY A 51 -3.63 -2.28 40.00
C GLY A 51 -4.66 -3.10 39.24
N ASP A 52 -5.89 -2.65 39.30
CA ASP A 52 -7.01 -3.32 38.65
C ASP A 52 -6.88 -3.29 37.11
N LEU A 53 -7.20 -4.43 36.48
CA LEU A 53 -7.01 -4.65 35.05
C LEU A 53 -7.80 -3.65 34.20
N PHE A 54 -8.98 -3.24 34.65
CA PHE A 54 -9.80 -2.28 33.94
C PHE A 54 -9.10 -0.92 33.79
N PHE A 55 -8.52 -0.42 34.89
CA PHE A 55 -7.76 0.84 34.86
C PHE A 55 -6.48 0.71 34.04
N ILE A 56 -5.77 -0.42 34.11
CA ILE A 56 -4.57 -0.65 33.30
C ILE A 56 -4.92 -0.60 31.81
N ILE A 57 -6.01 -1.25 31.39
CA ILE A 57 -6.46 -1.23 29.99
C ILE A 57 -6.80 0.19 29.54
N ILE A 58 -7.45 0.99 30.38
CA ILE A 58 -7.80 2.38 30.02
C ILE A 58 -6.54 3.24 29.92
N PHE A 59 -5.69 3.24 30.95
CA PHE A 59 -4.52 4.11 31.04
C PHE A 59 -3.39 3.71 30.09
N ALA A 60 -3.23 2.43 29.77
CA ALA A 60 -2.25 1.99 28.77
C ALA A 60 -2.86 1.90 27.36
N GLY A 61 -4.11 1.45 27.24
CA GLY A 61 -4.77 1.21 25.96
C GLY A 61 -5.09 2.49 25.20
N ILE A 62 -5.67 3.50 25.86
CA ILE A 62 -6.04 4.75 25.19
C ILE A 62 -4.79 5.45 24.60
N PRO A 63 -3.71 5.68 25.36
CA PRO A 63 -2.50 6.30 24.79
C PRO A 63 -1.85 5.45 23.71
N SER A 64 -1.78 4.12 23.89
CA SER A 64 -1.24 3.21 22.88
C SER A 64 -2.03 3.28 21.58
N LEU A 65 -3.35 3.35 21.66
CA LEU A 65 -4.23 3.46 20.49
C LEU A 65 -4.05 4.79 19.77
N ILE A 66 -3.92 5.90 20.51
CA ILE A 66 -3.68 7.23 19.93
C ILE A 66 -2.33 7.26 19.20
N ILE A 67 -1.25 6.82 19.86
CA ILE A 67 0.11 6.85 19.30
C ILE A 67 0.22 5.91 18.09
N SER A 68 -0.29 4.67 18.21
CA SER A 68 -0.26 3.71 17.09
C SER A 68 -1.08 4.22 15.89
N SER A 69 -2.20 4.91 16.13
CA SER A 69 -2.99 5.52 15.07
C SER A 69 -2.25 6.67 14.37
N LEU A 70 -1.55 7.52 15.13
CA LEU A 70 -0.70 8.57 14.55
C LEU A 70 0.41 7.98 13.67
N LEU A 71 1.10 6.95 14.15
CA LEU A 71 2.12 6.24 13.38
C LEU A 71 1.55 5.58 12.12
N PHE A 72 0.34 5.05 12.19
CA PHE A 72 -0.36 4.47 11.03
C PHE A 72 -0.67 5.51 9.96
N LEU A 73 -1.18 6.68 10.35
CA LEU A 73 -1.42 7.80 9.42
C LEU A 73 -0.12 8.31 8.81
N PHE A 74 0.95 8.40 9.61
CA PHE A 74 2.27 8.76 9.14
C PHE A 74 2.80 7.76 8.11
N ALA A 75 2.75 6.45 8.41
CA ALA A 75 3.18 5.40 7.51
C ALA A 75 2.41 5.41 6.17
N LYS A 76 1.09 5.65 6.19
CA LYS A 76 0.30 5.83 4.97
C LYS A 76 0.78 7.00 4.12
N THR A 77 1.11 8.11 4.76
CA THR A 77 1.56 9.33 4.08
C THR A 77 2.93 9.13 3.45
N VAL A 78 3.88 8.55 4.19
CA VAL A 78 5.22 8.23 3.70
C VAL A 78 5.16 7.26 2.53
N ASN A 79 4.35 6.20 2.63
CA ASN A 79 4.18 5.24 1.55
C ASN A 79 3.59 5.87 0.27
N LYS A 80 2.62 6.78 0.41
CA LYS A 80 2.09 7.53 -0.73
C LYS A 80 3.17 8.39 -1.39
N GLN A 81 3.95 9.12 -0.60
CA GLN A 81 5.04 9.96 -1.13
C GLN A 81 6.12 9.10 -1.81
N ARG A 82 6.45 7.95 -1.22
CA ARG A 82 7.38 6.99 -1.81
C ARG A 82 6.88 6.46 -3.16
N ALA A 83 5.61 6.09 -3.26
CA ALA A 83 5.01 5.65 -4.52
C ALA A 83 5.05 6.75 -5.59
N ILE A 84 4.78 8.01 -5.23
CA ILE A 84 4.90 9.16 -6.16
C ILE A 84 6.35 9.33 -6.62
N LYS A 85 7.32 9.21 -5.70
CA LYS A 85 8.74 9.31 -6.02
C LYS A 85 9.20 8.18 -6.96
N GLU A 86 8.80 6.94 -6.68
CA GLU A 86 9.09 5.76 -7.49
C GLU A 86 8.52 5.92 -8.90
N PHE A 87 7.24 6.32 -9.03
CA PHE A 87 6.63 6.61 -10.33
C PHE A 87 7.36 7.71 -11.11
N ASN A 88 7.80 8.77 -10.41
CA ASN A 88 8.50 9.87 -11.07
C ASN A 88 9.92 9.52 -11.50
N SER A 89 10.62 8.68 -10.73
CA SER A 89 11.99 8.24 -11.04
C SER A 89 12.04 7.17 -12.13
N ASP A 90 11.01 6.31 -12.21
CA ASP A 90 11.03 5.20 -13.15
C ASP A 90 10.51 5.64 -14.53
N GLN A 91 11.45 5.82 -15.45
CA GLN A 91 11.13 6.18 -16.84
C GLN A 91 10.43 5.04 -17.59
N LEU A 92 10.58 3.78 -17.17
CA LEU A 92 9.93 2.63 -17.83
C LEU A 92 8.44 2.57 -17.52
N ILE A 93 8.03 2.96 -16.31
CA ILE A 93 6.61 3.03 -15.92
C ILE A 93 5.87 4.10 -16.74
N LYS A 94 6.59 5.12 -17.22
CA LYS A 94 6.08 6.18 -18.08
C LYS A 94 6.03 5.80 -19.57
N LYS A 95 6.56 4.64 -19.96
CA LYS A 95 6.51 4.19 -21.36
C LYS A 95 5.14 3.66 -21.70
N GLU A 96 4.69 3.95 -22.92
CA GLU A 96 3.41 3.47 -23.41
C GLU A 96 3.52 1.96 -23.63
N THR A 97 2.65 1.19 -22.96
CA THR A 97 2.66 -0.26 -23.09
C THR A 97 1.60 -0.68 -24.09
N MET A 98 2.02 -1.37 -25.14
CA MET A 98 1.11 -1.85 -26.18
C MET A 98 0.93 -3.36 -26.03
N TYR A 99 -0.31 -3.79 -25.80
CA TYR A 99 -0.68 -5.20 -25.74
C TYR A 99 -1.38 -5.58 -27.03
N SER A 100 -0.86 -6.60 -27.71
CA SER A 100 -1.47 -7.20 -28.90
C SER A 100 -1.99 -8.59 -28.55
N PHE A 101 -3.30 -8.77 -28.68
CA PHE A 101 -3.97 -10.06 -28.47
C PHE A 101 -4.21 -10.73 -29.83
N SER A 102 -3.67 -11.94 -30.01
CA SER A 102 -3.96 -12.81 -31.16
C SER A 102 -4.35 -14.22 -30.70
N SER A 103 -4.76 -15.06 -31.65
CA SER A 103 -5.00 -16.49 -31.43
C SER A 103 -3.73 -17.26 -31.04
N GLU A 104 -2.54 -16.70 -31.26
CA GLU A 104 -1.26 -17.31 -30.88
C GLU A 104 -0.80 -16.94 -29.46
N GLY A 105 -1.35 -15.87 -28.86
CA GLY A 105 -1.00 -15.43 -27.51
C GLY A 105 -1.10 -13.93 -27.30
N ILE A 106 -0.47 -13.46 -26.20
CA ILE A 106 -0.40 -12.05 -25.81
C ILE A 106 1.02 -11.55 -26.03
N GLU A 107 1.21 -10.56 -26.91
CA GLU A 107 2.49 -9.87 -27.12
C GLU A 107 2.48 -8.51 -26.43
N GLN A 108 3.52 -8.21 -25.63
CA GLN A 108 3.73 -6.92 -24.99
C GLN A 108 4.91 -6.20 -25.64
N LYS A 109 4.70 -4.95 -26.10
CA LYS A 109 5.76 -4.08 -26.63
C LYS A 109 5.81 -2.77 -25.84
N TYR A 110 7.04 -2.31 -25.57
CA TYR A 110 7.30 -1.01 -24.95
C TYR A 110 7.69 -0.02 -26.05
N SER A 111 6.99 1.12 -26.12
CA SER A 111 7.33 2.21 -27.04
C SER A 111 7.94 3.40 -26.32
#